data_AF-A0A8E4H086-F1
#
_entry.id   AF-A0A8E4H086-F1
#
_cell.length_a   1.000
_cell.length_b   1.000
_cell.length_c   1.000
_cell.angle_alpha   90.00
_cell.angle_beta   90.00
_cell.angle_gamma   90.00
#
_symmetry.space_group_name_H-M   'P 1'
#
loop_
_entity.id
_entity.type
_entity.pdbx_description
1 polymer ?
#
loop_
_entity_poly.entity_id
_entity_poly.type
_entity_poly.pdbx_seq_one_letter_code
_entity_poly.pdbx_strand_id
1 'polypeptide(L)' 'MYTRTLSLFEQLQQRLAITSEPLEVLNQFEAELLHAFPFEAALIVELVASWGHRLGVLTRDDLKGYV' A
#
# COMPACT_ATOMS: atom_id res chain seq x y z
N MET A 1 0.63 -2.18 28.30
CA MET A 1 0.05 -1.46 27.15
C MET A 1 0.02 -2.43 25.98
N TYR A 2 -1.15 -2.98 25.63
CA TYR A 2 -1.26 -3.80 24.41
C TYR A 2 -1.19 -2.82 23.24
N THR A 3 -0.03 -2.69 22.61
CA THR A 3 0.03 -2.20 21.24
C THR A 3 -0.76 -3.21 20.42
N ARG A 4 -2.04 -2.93 20.15
CA ARG A 4 -2.77 -3.66 19.10
C ARG A 4 -1.92 -3.46 17.85
N THR A 5 -1.26 -4.53 17.41
CA THR A 5 -0.56 -4.52 16.13
C THR A 5 -1.63 -4.20 15.10
N LEU A 6 -1.63 -2.95 14.60
CA LEU A 6 -2.55 -2.53 13.56
C LEU A 6 -2.34 -3.45 12.36
N SER A 7 -3.43 -3.85 11.71
CA SER A 7 -3.33 -4.64 10.48
C SER A 7 -2.58 -3.83 9.43
N LEU A 8 -1.88 -4.49 8.48
CA LEU A 8 -1.15 -3.80 7.40
C LEU A 8 -2.02 -2.75 6.69
N PHE A 9 -3.30 -3.08 6.45
CA PHE A 9 -4.26 -2.16 5.87
C PHE A 9 -4.54 -0.93 6.77
N GLU A 10 -4.66 -1.11 8.08
CA GLU A 10 -4.87 0.01 9.01
C GLU A 10 -3.64 0.89 9.13
N GLN A 11 -2.44 0.31 9.12
CA GLN A 11 -1.18 1.05 9.06
C GLN A 11 -1.11 1.92 7.80
N LEU A 12 -1.45 1.34 6.64
CA LEU A 12 -1.50 2.08 5.38
C LEU A 12 -2.55 3.19 5.44
N GLN A 13 -3.76 2.90 5.92
CA GLN A 13 -4.84 3.88 6.04
C GLN A 13 -4.48 5.05 6.96
N GLN A 14 -3.84 4.78 8.11
CA GLN A 14 -3.39 5.85 9.01
C GLN A 14 -2.30 6.71 8.37
N ARG A 15 -1.30 6.10 7.71
CA ARG A 15 -0.24 6.86 7.02
C ARG A 15 -0.82 7.73 5.90
N LEU A 16 -1.79 7.20 5.16
CA LEU A 16 -2.50 7.95 4.12
C LEU A 16 -3.37 9.09 4.68
N ALA A 17 -3.94 8.91 5.87
CA ALA A 17 -4.76 9.93 6.50
C ALA A 17 -3.97 11.14 7.05
N ILE A 18 -2.67 10.97 7.32
CA ILE A 18 -1.79 12.02 7.88
C ILE A 18 -0.82 12.61 6.84
N THR A 19 -0.65 11.96 5.69
CA THR A 19 0.27 12.41 4.65
C THR A 19 -0.39 13.39 3.70
N SER A 20 0.38 14.37 3.22
CA SER A 20 -0.04 15.21 2.08
C SER A 20 0.29 14.56 0.73
N GLU A 21 1.08 13.48 0.74
CA GLU A 21 1.57 12.78 -0.45
C GLU A 21 1.22 11.28 -0.35
N PRO A 22 -0.04 10.92 -0.68
CA PRO A 22 -0.53 9.56 -0.50
C PRO A 22 0.14 8.54 -1.44
N LEU A 23 0.56 8.96 -2.63
CA LEU A 23 1.24 8.09 -3.60
C LEU A 23 2.64 7.69 -3.12
N GLU A 24 3.42 8.63 -2.59
CA GLU A 24 4.74 8.37 -1.99
C GLU A 24 4.65 7.36 -0.84
N VAL A 25 3.67 7.53 0.05
CA VAL A 25 3.43 6.61 1.17
C VAL A 25 3.06 5.22 0.67
N LEU A 26 2.24 5.11 -0.37
CA LEU A 26 1.85 3.84 -0.98
C LEU A 26 3.09 3.11 -1.54
N ASN A 27 3.92 3.82 -2.31
CA ASN A 27 5.17 3.28 -2.88
C ASN A 27 6.18 2.86 -1.81
N GLN A 28 6.36 3.67 -0.76
CA GLN A 28 7.21 3.28 0.36
C GLN A 28 6.70 2.02 1.06
N PHE A 29 5.38 1.92 1.28
CA PHE A 29 4.78 0.76 1.91
C PHE A 29 4.94 -0.51 1.07
N GLU A 30 4.81 -0.40 -0.25
CA GLU A 30 5.13 -1.48 -1.19
C GLU A 30 6.59 -1.92 -1.05
N ALA A 31 7.54 -0.98 -1.09
CA ALA A 31 8.96 -1.28 -0.99
C ALA A 31 9.32 -1.97 0.35
N GLU A 32 8.69 -1.55 1.46
CA GLU A 32 8.89 -2.20 2.77
C GLU A 32 8.36 -3.64 2.77
N LEU A 33 7.18 -3.86 2.20
CA LEU A 33 6.61 -5.20 2.06
C LEU A 33 7.45 -6.08 1.14
N LEU A 34 7.91 -5.56 0.00
CA LEU A 34 8.79 -6.27 -0.93
C LEU A 34 10.12 -6.64 -0.27
N HIS A 35 10.65 -5.78 0.59
CA HIS A 35 11.86 -6.08 1.36
C HIS A 35 11.63 -7.18 2.40
N ALA A 36 10.49 -7.15 3.09
CA ALA A 36 10.14 -8.15 4.10
C ALA A 36 9.75 -9.51 3.49
N PHE A 37 9.09 -9.51 2.33
CA PHE A 37 8.59 -10.70 1.63
C PHE A 37 9.02 -10.70 0.15
N PRO A 38 10.32 -10.88 -0.13
CA PRO A 38 10.85 -10.78 -1.50
C PRO A 38 10.32 -11.87 -2.45
N PHE A 39 9.81 -12.98 -1.90
CA PHE A 39 9.25 -14.09 -2.69
C PHE A 39 7.79 -13.85 -3.10
N GLU A 40 7.10 -12.90 -2.47
CA GLU A 40 5.68 -12.60 -2.69
C GLU A 40 5.49 -11.28 -3.44
N ALA A 41 6.50 -10.87 -4.23
CA ALA A 41 6.54 -9.56 -4.84
C ALA A 41 5.32 -9.23 -5.69
N ALA A 42 4.89 -10.16 -6.55
CA ALA A 42 3.68 -10.00 -7.35
C ALA A 42 2.42 -9.81 -6.49
N LEU A 43 2.27 -10.61 -5.43
CA LEU A 43 1.12 -10.52 -4.52
C LEU A 43 1.10 -9.20 -3.77
N ILE A 44 2.27 -8.71 -3.33
CA ILE A 44 2.39 -7.43 -2.62
C ILE A 44 2.01 -6.28 -3.55
N VAL A 45 2.53 -6.26 -4.76
CA VAL A 45 2.20 -5.24 -5.77
C VAL A 45 0.71 -5.24 -6.06
N GLU A 46 0.10 -6.41 -6.29
CA GLU A 46 -1.36 -6.52 -6.52
C GLU A 46 -2.18 -6.05 -5.30
N LEU A 47 -1.73 -6.39 -4.09
CA LEU A 47 -2.38 -6.02 -2.84
C LEU A 47 -2.33 -4.51 -2.61
N VAL A 48 -1.15 -3.91 -2.77
CA VAL A 48 -0.93 -2.47 -2.59
C VAL A 48 -1.66 -1.69 -3.68
N ALA A 49 -1.63 -2.14 -4.94
CA ALA A 49 -2.41 -1.55 -6.02
C ALA A 49 -3.92 -1.60 -5.73
N SER A 50 -4.42 -2.74 -5.25
CA SER A 50 -5.83 -2.90 -4.85
C SER A 50 -6.22 -1.97 -3.70
N TRP A 51 -5.35 -1.79 -2.70
CA TRP A 51 -5.58 -0.86 -1.60
C TRP A 51 -5.50 0.59 -2.03
N GLY A 52 -4.52 0.97 -2.85
CA GLY A 52 -4.38 2.31 -3.41
C GLY A 52 -5.60 2.69 -4.24
N HIS A 53 -6.14 1.78 -5.05
CA HIS A 53 -7.39 2.00 -5.78
C HIS A 53 -8.58 2.16 -4.83
N ARG A 54 -8.70 1.28 -3.82
CA ARG A 54 -9.82 1.32 -2.85
C ARG A 54 -9.83 2.60 -2.00
N LEU A 55 -8.65 3.11 -1.67
CA LEU A 55 -8.46 4.33 -0.89
C LEU A 55 -8.51 5.59 -1.77
N GLY A 56 -8.69 5.45 -3.09
CA GLY A 56 -8.75 6.57 -4.05
C GLY A 56 -7.41 7.25 -4.32
N VAL A 57 -6.31 6.63 -3.91
CA VAL A 57 -4.93 7.12 -4.12
C VAL A 57 -4.46 6.83 -5.53
N LEU A 58 -4.74 5.63 -6.03
CA LEU A 58 -4.46 5.24 -7.42
C LEU A 58 -5.70 5.48 -8.27
N THR A 59 -5.52 6.22 -9.35
CA THR A 59 -6.57 6.37 -10.36
C THR A 59 -6.54 5.19 -11.32
N ARG A 60 -7.69 4.88 -11.92
CA ARG A 60 -7.85 3.75 -12.87
C ARG A 60 -6.87 3.78 -14.05
N ASP A 61 -6.25 4.92 -14.33
CA ASP A 61 -5.24 5.07 -15.37
C ASP A 61 -3.89 4.42 -15.00
N ASP A 62 -3.56 4.38 -13.71
CA ASP A 62 -2.32 3.75 -13.18
C ASP A 62 -2.38 2.21 -13.27
N LEU A 63 -3.58 1.64 -13.11
CA LEU A 63 -3.83 0.20 -13.22
C LEU A 63 -3.79 -0.34 -14.65
N LYS A 64 -3.82 0.53 -15.68
CA LYS A 64 -3.80 0.10 -17.09
C LYS A 64 -2.44 -0.46 -17.53
N GLY A 65 -1.37 -0.27 -16.76
CA GLY A 65 -0.05 -0.81 -17.05
C GLY A 65 0.15 -2.29 -16.70
N TYR A 66 -0.84 -2.94 -16.06
CA TYR A 66 -0.71 -4.30 -15.49
C TYR A 66 -1.42 -5.42 -16.28
N VAL A 67 -1.84 -5.18 -17.53
CA VAL A 67 -2.45 -6.19 -18.42
C VAL A 67 -1.53 -6.68 -19.52
#